data_AF-A0A9P6TM13-F1
#
_entry.id   AF-A0A9P6TM13-F1
#
_cell.length_a   1.000
_cell.length_b   1.000
_cell.length_c   1.000
_cell.angle_alpha   90.00
_cell.angle_beta   90.00
_cell.angle_gamma   90.00
#
_symmetry.space_group_name_H-M   'P 1'
#
loop_
_entity.id
_entity.type
_entity.pdbx_description
1 polymer ?
#
loop_
_entity_poly.entity_id
_entity_poly.type
_entity_poly.pdbx_seq_one_letter_code
_entity_poly.pdbx_strand_id
1 'polypeptide(L)'
;MALPSKLKGFNLFQNGENFVGKVAEITLPKLTRKMEDWQGGGMSGPIKVDFGNEGIQMEWTAGGFMKSVLQQYGITQHDGVLLRFAGGYQAEDSTSVDAIEIVIKGRHSEIDPGTAKAKEDTAFKVTTVASYYKLSINGENIIEIDFVNMIERINGNDILATLRTAIGLNTMSTKQSAATATDLPESQVQDDPNTLTLDTPLVRGNQTIERVTLHKPKSGELRGVSLSDLVNLDVVALSKVLPRISTPTLTEADVANIDPADLVQLGGIFAGFLMPKAVKSKLGYQTE
;
A
#
# COMPACT_ATOMS: atom_id res chain seq x y z
N MET A 1 0.70 -1.92 33.09
CA MET A 1 0.62 -3.32 32.60
C MET A 1 -0.43 -3.27 31.51
N ALA A 2 -0.08 -3.48 30.24
CA ALA A 2 -1.01 -3.16 29.16
C ALA A 2 -2.23 -4.10 29.20
N LEU A 3 -3.41 -3.54 29.49
CA LEU A 3 -4.67 -4.25 29.43
C LEU A 3 -5.12 -4.39 27.97
N PRO A 4 -5.77 -5.52 27.59
CA PRO A 4 -6.23 -5.72 26.22
C PRO A 4 -7.31 -4.68 25.86
N SER A 5 -7.22 -4.12 24.66
CA SER A 5 -8.26 -3.25 24.12
C SER A 5 -9.51 -4.08 23.78
N LYS A 6 -10.67 -3.63 24.24
CA LYS A 6 -11.96 -4.29 24.00
C LYS A 6 -12.83 -3.41 23.10
N LEU A 7 -13.61 -4.05 22.23
CA LEU A 7 -14.62 -3.38 21.43
C LEU A 7 -15.69 -2.80 22.37
N LYS A 8 -15.85 -1.47 22.39
CA LYS A 8 -16.86 -0.78 23.21
C LYS A 8 -18.09 -0.36 22.43
N GLY A 9 -17.96 -0.21 21.13
CA GLY A 9 -19.05 0.11 20.23
C GLY A 9 -18.67 -0.20 18.80
N PHE A 10 -19.66 -0.59 18.00
CA PHE A 10 -19.49 -0.78 16.58
C PHE A 10 -20.66 -0.19 15.82
N ASN A 11 -20.43 0.06 14.54
CA ASN A 11 -21.47 0.45 13.61
C ASN A 11 -21.23 -0.19 12.25
N LEU A 12 -22.31 -0.44 11.51
CA LEU A 12 -22.28 -0.93 10.14
C LEU A 12 -22.95 0.10 9.23
N PHE A 13 -22.28 0.41 8.14
CA PHE A 13 -22.81 1.23 7.06
C PHE A 13 -22.97 0.37 5.82
N GLN A 14 -24.08 0.53 5.10
CA GLN A 14 -24.32 -0.12 3.81
C GLN A 14 -24.62 0.94 2.75
N ASN A 15 -23.79 1.04 1.71
CA ASN A 15 -23.95 2.02 0.63
C ASN A 15 -24.15 3.47 1.14
N GLY A 16 -23.54 3.83 2.27
CA GLY A 16 -23.70 5.12 2.94
C GLY A 16 -24.93 5.23 3.87
N GLU A 17 -25.86 4.27 3.84
CA GLU A 17 -26.92 4.15 4.85
C GLU A 17 -26.32 3.67 6.18
N ASN A 18 -26.78 4.26 7.28
CA ASN A 18 -26.30 3.95 8.62
C ASN A 18 -27.25 2.96 9.31
N PHE A 19 -26.72 1.85 9.82
CA PHE A 19 -27.48 0.82 10.52
C PHE A 19 -27.34 0.82 12.05
N VAL A 20 -27.03 1.98 12.64
CA VAL A 20 -27.10 2.18 14.10
C VAL A 20 -28.40 1.62 14.68
N GLY A 21 -28.27 0.73 15.67
CA GLY A 21 -29.39 0.15 16.41
C GLY A 21 -30.18 -0.93 15.69
N LYS A 22 -29.82 -1.30 14.45
CA LYS A 22 -30.48 -2.36 13.68
C LYS A 22 -29.65 -3.63 13.54
N VAL A 23 -28.33 -3.52 13.64
CA VAL A 23 -27.39 -4.67 13.59
C VAL A 23 -27.06 -5.09 15.02
N ALA A 24 -27.33 -6.35 15.34
CA ALA A 24 -27.12 -6.93 16.66
C ALA A 24 -25.73 -7.55 16.82
N GLU A 25 -25.25 -8.22 15.77
CA GLU A 25 -23.97 -8.94 15.79
C GLU A 25 -23.28 -8.88 14.43
N ILE A 26 -21.95 -8.78 14.44
CA ILE A 26 -21.11 -8.81 13.24
C ILE A 26 -19.97 -9.78 13.49
N THR A 27 -19.83 -10.75 12.60
CA THR A 27 -18.65 -11.60 12.52
C THR A 27 -17.68 -10.98 11.52
N LEU A 28 -16.49 -10.61 12.01
CA LEU A 28 -15.47 -10.06 11.14
C LEU A 28 -14.94 -11.16 10.20
N PRO A 29 -14.56 -10.82 8.96
CA PRO A 29 -14.08 -11.80 8.02
C PRO A 29 -12.83 -12.52 8.50
N LYS A 30 -12.81 -13.84 8.33
CA LYS A 30 -11.61 -14.64 8.54
C LYS A 30 -10.72 -14.51 7.31
N LEU A 31 -9.48 -14.09 7.53
CA LEU A 31 -8.45 -14.10 6.49
C LEU A 31 -7.75 -15.46 6.52
N THR A 32 -8.18 -16.35 5.64
CA THR A 32 -7.57 -17.68 5.46
C THR A 32 -6.87 -17.76 4.11
N ARG A 33 -5.70 -18.39 4.09
CA ARG A 33 -4.94 -18.66 2.86
C ARG A 33 -5.06 -20.13 2.50
N LYS A 34 -5.25 -20.41 1.22
CA LYS A 34 -5.37 -21.77 0.69
C LYS A 34 -3.99 -22.38 0.60
N MET A 35 -3.70 -23.36 1.46
CA MET A 35 -2.41 -24.04 1.49
C MET A 35 -2.56 -25.51 1.12
N GLU A 36 -1.64 -26.02 0.29
CA GLU A 36 -1.56 -27.45 -0.07
C GLU A 36 -0.28 -28.06 0.48
N ASP A 37 -0.36 -29.29 0.99
CA ASP A 37 0.81 -30.02 1.46
C ASP A 37 1.61 -30.52 0.26
N TRP A 38 2.84 -30.03 0.10
CA TRP A 38 3.78 -30.50 -0.91
C TRP A 38 4.95 -31.23 -0.25
N GLN A 39 5.25 -32.44 -0.74
CA GLN A 39 6.43 -33.20 -0.34
C GLN A 39 7.12 -33.78 -1.58
N GLY A 40 8.25 -33.17 -1.95
CA GLY A 40 9.10 -33.61 -3.06
C GLY A 40 10.13 -34.68 -2.67
N GLY A 41 10.82 -35.23 -3.67
CA GLY A 41 11.93 -36.16 -3.46
C GLY A 41 13.06 -35.51 -2.65
N GLY A 42 13.51 -36.17 -1.59
CA GLY A 42 14.55 -35.66 -0.68
C GLY A 42 14.03 -34.83 0.51
N MET A 43 12.71 -34.65 0.65
CA MET A 43 12.10 -33.95 1.79
C MET A 43 11.65 -34.91 2.88
N SER A 44 12.05 -34.63 4.13
CA SER A 44 11.71 -35.43 5.32
C SER A 44 10.25 -35.27 5.79
N GLY A 45 9.55 -34.25 5.31
CA GLY A 45 8.14 -34.01 5.63
C GLY A 45 7.48 -33.02 4.68
N PRO A 46 6.14 -32.91 4.71
CA PRO A 46 5.39 -31.98 3.86
C PRO A 46 5.59 -30.53 4.30
N ILE A 47 5.66 -29.62 3.32
CA ILE A 47 5.62 -28.16 3.50
C ILE A 47 4.35 -27.64 2.85
N LYS A 48 3.68 -26.71 3.52
CA LYS A 48 2.48 -26.04 3.02
C LYS A 48 2.83 -24.96 2.00
N VAL A 49 2.49 -25.20 0.74
CA VAL A 49 2.61 -24.22 -0.36
C VAL A 49 1.35 -23.38 -0.41
N ASP A 50 1.52 -22.06 -0.54
CA ASP A 50 0.44 -21.08 -0.52
C ASP A 50 -0.09 -20.77 -1.94
N PHE A 51 -1.41 -20.92 -2.14
CA PHE A 51 -2.12 -20.64 -3.38
C PHE A 51 -2.92 -19.33 -3.33
N GLY A 52 -2.68 -18.49 -2.32
CA GLY A 52 -3.35 -17.21 -2.15
C GLY A 52 -4.59 -17.30 -1.29
N ASN A 53 -5.51 -16.36 -1.48
CA ASN A 53 -6.54 -16.07 -0.49
C ASN A 53 -7.78 -16.91 -0.73
N GLU A 54 -8.36 -17.43 0.36
CA GLU A 54 -9.67 -18.06 0.32
C GLU A 54 -10.77 -16.99 0.20
N GLY A 55 -12.00 -17.40 -0.14
CA GLY A 55 -13.12 -16.48 -0.22
C GLY A 55 -13.36 -15.77 1.11
N ILE A 56 -13.15 -14.45 1.12
CA ILE A 56 -13.37 -13.61 2.29
C ILE A 56 -14.87 -13.36 2.45
N GLN A 57 -15.44 -13.72 3.59
CA GLN A 57 -16.87 -13.58 3.88
C GLN A 57 -17.09 -12.84 5.20
N MET A 58 -18.05 -11.92 5.22
CA MET A 58 -18.55 -11.25 6.42
C MET A 58 -19.97 -11.71 6.69
N GLU A 59 -20.24 -12.19 7.90
CA GLU A 59 -21.62 -12.47 8.34
C GLU A 59 -22.06 -11.43 9.35
N TRP A 60 -23.27 -10.93 9.22
CA TRP A 60 -23.84 -9.99 10.16
C TRP A 60 -25.33 -10.28 10.37
N THR A 61 -25.81 -10.00 11.59
CA THR A 61 -27.17 -10.29 12.03
C THR A 61 -27.88 -9.00 12.39
N ALA A 62 -29.04 -8.78 11.79
CA ALA A 62 -29.94 -7.68 12.07
C ALA A 62 -31.13 -8.10 12.93
N GLY A 63 -31.59 -7.18 13.78
CA GLY A 63 -32.83 -7.31 14.54
C GLY A 63 -34.02 -6.82 13.72
N GLY A 64 -34.56 -7.69 12.88
CA GLY A 64 -35.74 -7.41 12.04
C GLY A 64 -35.46 -7.35 10.53
N PHE A 65 -36.56 -7.25 9.76
CA PHE A 65 -36.49 -7.25 8.29
C PHE A 65 -35.88 -5.97 7.73
N MET A 66 -34.83 -6.11 6.93
CA MET A 66 -34.20 -5.02 6.19
C MET A 66 -34.59 -5.04 4.71
N LYS A 67 -35.51 -4.16 4.32
CA LYS A 67 -35.95 -4.03 2.92
C LYS A 67 -34.80 -3.66 1.98
N SER A 68 -33.90 -2.77 2.40
CA SER A 68 -32.76 -2.32 1.59
C SER A 68 -31.82 -3.47 1.23
N VAL A 69 -31.64 -4.41 2.15
CA VAL A 69 -30.76 -5.58 1.98
C VAL A 69 -31.43 -6.62 1.09
N LEU A 70 -32.72 -6.86 1.27
CA LEU A 70 -33.49 -7.76 0.40
C LEU A 70 -33.58 -7.25 -1.05
N GLN A 71 -33.61 -5.94 -1.28
CA GLN A 71 -33.57 -5.37 -2.62
C GLN A 71 -32.23 -5.61 -3.34
N GLN A 72 -31.16 -5.90 -2.60
CA GLN A 72 -29.83 -6.20 -3.14
C GLN A 72 -29.66 -7.70 -3.44
N TYR A 73 -30.63 -8.53 -3.06
CA TYR A 73 -30.67 -9.95 -3.41
C TYR A 73 -30.84 -10.10 -4.93
N GLY A 74 -29.76 -10.44 -5.62
CA GLY A 74 -29.74 -10.60 -7.08
C GLY A 74 -28.95 -9.53 -7.85
N ILE A 75 -28.14 -8.70 -7.18
CA ILE A 75 -27.18 -7.87 -7.90
C ILE A 75 -26.20 -8.76 -8.67
N THR A 76 -26.10 -8.53 -9.98
CA THR A 76 -25.25 -9.32 -10.88
C THR A 76 -23.77 -8.94 -10.78
N GLN A 77 -23.49 -7.70 -10.37
CA GLN A 77 -22.15 -7.17 -10.19
C GLN A 77 -21.49 -7.72 -8.91
N HIS A 78 -20.19 -8.01 -8.99
CA HIS A 78 -19.43 -8.53 -7.84
C HIS A 78 -19.12 -7.47 -6.76
N ASP A 79 -19.10 -6.18 -7.13
CA ASP A 79 -18.88 -5.01 -6.26
C ASP A 79 -20.18 -4.19 -6.12
N GLY A 80 -21.32 -4.88 -5.99
CA GLY A 80 -22.63 -4.23 -5.95
C GLY A 80 -23.02 -3.68 -4.57
N VAL A 81 -22.39 -4.22 -3.52
CA VAL A 81 -22.69 -3.90 -2.13
C VAL A 81 -21.44 -3.41 -1.44
N LEU A 82 -21.47 -2.17 -0.93
CA LEU A 82 -20.43 -1.61 -0.10
C LEU A 82 -20.86 -1.67 1.36
N LEU A 83 -20.11 -2.40 2.17
CA LEU A 83 -20.25 -2.46 3.62
C LEU A 83 -19.04 -1.79 4.27
N ARG A 84 -19.28 -0.92 5.25
CA ARG A 84 -18.23 -0.39 6.13
C ARG A 84 -18.55 -0.72 7.56
N PHE A 85 -17.72 -1.51 8.20
CA PHE A 85 -17.70 -1.71 9.64
C PHE A 85 -16.78 -0.66 10.27
N ALA A 86 -17.25 -0.02 11.35
CA ALA A 86 -16.46 0.88 12.17
C ALA A 86 -16.57 0.45 13.64
N GLY A 87 -15.47 0.01 14.24
CA GLY A 87 -15.38 -0.45 15.62
C GLY A 87 -14.47 0.44 16.45
N GLY A 88 -14.95 0.90 17.60
CA GLY A 88 -14.15 1.62 18.59
C GLY A 88 -13.63 0.67 19.66
N TYR A 89 -12.32 0.42 19.67
CA TYR A 89 -11.63 -0.39 20.67
C TYR A 89 -11.01 0.52 21.72
N GLN A 90 -11.14 0.18 23.00
CA GLN A 90 -10.53 0.96 24.06
C GLN A 90 -10.00 0.04 25.16
N ALA A 91 -8.75 0.29 25.59
CA ALA A 91 -8.16 -0.36 26.76
C ALA A 91 -8.67 0.29 28.06
N GLU A 92 -8.73 -0.45 29.16
CA GLU A 92 -9.14 0.12 30.47
C GLU A 92 -8.06 1.00 31.12
N ASP A 93 -6.79 0.86 30.71
CA ASP A 93 -5.64 1.62 31.25
C ASP A 93 -5.46 2.98 30.53
N SER A 94 -6.16 3.22 29.42
CA SER A 94 -6.00 4.44 28.60
C SER A 94 -7.33 5.02 28.14
N THR A 95 -7.37 6.35 28.01
CA THR A 95 -8.52 7.06 27.42
C THR A 95 -8.49 7.07 25.88
N SER A 96 -7.40 6.58 25.28
CA SER A 96 -7.28 6.48 23.81
C SER A 96 -8.20 5.40 23.26
N VAL A 97 -8.96 5.75 22.22
CA VAL A 97 -9.81 4.83 21.46
C VAL A 97 -9.10 4.53 20.14
N ASP A 98 -8.85 3.25 19.89
CA ASP A 98 -8.38 2.77 18.60
C ASP A 98 -9.59 2.56 17.68
N ALA A 99 -9.60 3.27 16.56
CA ALA A 99 -10.63 3.15 15.53
C ALA A 99 -10.22 2.07 14.52
N ILE A 100 -10.96 0.97 14.48
CA ILE A 100 -10.79 -0.08 13.48
C ILE A 100 -11.90 0.06 12.45
N GLU A 101 -11.52 0.28 11.19
CA GLU A 101 -12.44 0.36 10.07
C GLU A 101 -12.17 -0.78 9.08
N ILE A 102 -13.24 -1.46 8.67
CA ILE A 102 -13.20 -2.49 7.65
C ILE A 102 -14.15 -2.08 6.53
N VAL A 103 -13.65 -1.93 5.33
CA VAL A 103 -14.43 -1.67 4.12
C VAL A 103 -14.46 -2.93 3.27
N ILE A 104 -15.66 -3.39 2.97
CA ILE A 104 -15.92 -4.54 2.13
C ILE A 104 -16.79 -4.11 0.96
N LYS A 105 -16.45 -4.68 -0.18
CA LYS A 105 -17.09 -4.46 -1.46
C LYS A 105 -17.37 -5.82 -2.05
N GLY A 106 -18.62 -6.14 -2.32
CA GLY A 106 -19.02 -7.52 -2.51
C GLY A 106 -20.46 -7.70 -2.95
N ARG A 107 -20.97 -8.90 -2.68
CA ARG A 107 -22.37 -9.26 -2.87
C ARG A 107 -22.84 -10.21 -1.76
N HIS A 108 -24.14 -10.23 -1.49
CA HIS A 108 -24.72 -11.19 -0.55
C HIS A 108 -24.77 -12.57 -1.19
N SER A 109 -24.19 -13.58 -0.54
CA SER A 109 -24.33 -14.99 -0.94
C SER A 109 -25.59 -15.60 -0.35
N GLU A 110 -25.88 -15.27 0.91
CA GLU A 110 -26.99 -15.82 1.67
C GLU A 110 -27.69 -14.72 2.45
N ILE A 111 -29.02 -14.75 2.41
CA ILE A 111 -29.88 -13.91 3.23
C ILE A 111 -30.87 -14.85 3.90
N ASP A 112 -30.69 -15.07 5.19
CA ASP A 112 -31.57 -15.88 6.01
C ASP A 112 -32.48 -14.96 6.84
N PRO A 113 -33.78 -14.88 6.51
CA PRO A 113 -34.73 -14.07 7.27
C PRO A 113 -35.05 -14.65 8.67
N GLY A 114 -34.49 -15.80 9.02
CA GLY A 114 -34.65 -16.45 10.30
C GLY A 114 -36.06 -17.00 10.52
N THR A 115 -36.40 -17.23 11.80
CA THR A 115 -37.73 -17.71 12.21
C THR A 115 -38.60 -16.55 12.67
N ALA A 116 -39.82 -16.43 12.10
CA ALA A 116 -40.79 -15.42 12.51
C ALA A 116 -41.76 -16.00 13.57
N LYS A 117 -41.51 -15.68 14.84
CA LYS A 117 -42.42 -16.00 15.96
C LYS A 117 -42.90 -14.71 16.62
N ALA A 118 -44.17 -14.67 16.99
CA ALA A 118 -44.73 -13.50 17.68
C ALA A 118 -44.02 -13.29 19.03
N LYS A 119 -43.53 -12.07 19.27
CA LYS A 119 -42.84 -11.65 20.50
C LYS A 119 -41.45 -12.27 20.74
N GLU A 120 -40.84 -12.91 19.75
CA GLU A 120 -39.41 -13.26 19.76
C GLU A 120 -38.65 -12.36 18.77
N ASP A 121 -37.36 -12.12 19.04
CA ASP A 121 -36.51 -11.34 18.15
C ASP A 121 -36.34 -12.06 16.81
N THR A 122 -36.53 -11.32 15.73
CA THR A 122 -36.27 -11.83 14.37
C THR A 122 -34.80 -11.62 14.04
N ALA A 123 -34.00 -12.68 14.10
CA ALA A 123 -32.59 -12.67 13.70
C ALA A 123 -32.48 -12.80 12.17
N PHE A 124 -32.25 -11.68 11.49
CA PHE A 124 -32.05 -11.61 10.04
C PHE A 124 -30.55 -11.71 9.74
N LYS A 125 -30.09 -12.88 9.28
CA LYS A 125 -28.67 -13.15 9.03
C LYS A 125 -28.32 -12.93 7.57
N VAL A 126 -27.17 -12.31 7.34
CA VAL A 126 -26.69 -11.98 5.99
C VAL A 126 -25.23 -12.35 5.86
N THR A 127 -24.92 -13.19 4.88
CA THR A 127 -23.55 -13.55 4.51
C THR A 127 -23.17 -12.78 3.25
N THR A 128 -22.10 -11.99 3.36
CA THR A 128 -21.60 -11.15 2.27
C THR A 128 -20.21 -11.61 1.86
N VAL A 129 -20.05 -11.99 0.59
CA VAL A 129 -18.77 -12.39 0.03
C VAL A 129 -18.07 -11.15 -0.54
N ALA A 130 -16.83 -10.92 -0.10
CA ALA A 130 -16.02 -9.79 -0.49
C ALA A 130 -15.31 -10.06 -1.84
N SER A 131 -15.40 -9.10 -2.75
CA SER A 131 -14.50 -8.97 -3.91
C SER A 131 -13.34 -8.01 -3.63
N TYR A 132 -13.55 -7.06 -2.71
CA TYR A 132 -12.54 -6.16 -2.20
C TYR A 132 -12.69 -6.04 -0.68
N TYR A 133 -11.56 -6.07 0.02
CA TYR A 133 -11.45 -5.99 1.46
C TYR A 133 -10.34 -5.01 1.84
N LYS A 134 -10.65 -4.06 2.71
CA LYS A 134 -9.69 -3.12 3.26
C LYS A 134 -9.86 -3.02 4.77
N LEU A 135 -8.77 -3.19 5.51
CA LEU A 135 -8.68 -3.01 6.95
C LEU A 135 -7.76 -1.82 7.23
N SER A 136 -8.29 -0.84 7.95
CA SER A 136 -7.52 0.29 8.47
C SER A 136 -7.64 0.41 9.98
N ILE A 137 -6.51 0.67 10.65
CA ILE A 137 -6.44 0.89 12.10
C ILE A 137 -5.95 2.32 12.30
N ASN A 138 -6.71 3.13 13.02
CA ASN A 138 -6.41 4.55 13.29
C ASN A 138 -6.12 5.38 12.02
N GLY A 139 -6.75 5.02 10.89
CA GLY A 139 -6.56 5.66 9.59
C GLY A 139 -5.39 5.12 8.76
N GLU A 140 -4.59 4.20 9.30
CA GLU A 140 -3.51 3.53 8.57
C GLU A 140 -4.03 2.27 7.89
N ASN A 141 -3.79 2.12 6.57
CA ASN A 141 -4.23 0.96 5.81
C ASN A 141 -3.28 -0.22 6.07
N ILE A 142 -3.74 -1.21 6.82
CA ILE A 142 -2.94 -2.38 7.20
C ILE A 142 -3.07 -3.47 6.15
N ILE A 143 -4.29 -3.74 5.68
CA ILE A 143 -4.56 -4.80 4.70
C ILE A 143 -5.46 -4.24 3.62
N GLU A 144 -5.09 -4.44 2.37
CA GLU A 144 -5.92 -4.16 1.21
C GLU A 144 -5.81 -5.33 0.23
N ILE A 145 -6.96 -5.96 -0.05
CA ILE A 145 -7.08 -7.13 -0.90
C ILE A 145 -8.14 -6.82 -1.96
N ASP A 146 -7.74 -6.92 -3.23
CA ASP A 146 -8.60 -6.83 -4.40
C ASP A 146 -8.43 -8.10 -5.24
N PHE A 147 -9.46 -8.94 -5.27
CA PHE A 147 -9.43 -10.20 -5.99
C PHE A 147 -9.45 -10.01 -7.52
N VAL A 148 -10.04 -8.93 -8.03
CA VAL A 148 -10.21 -8.70 -9.46
C VAL A 148 -8.94 -8.12 -10.07
N ASN A 149 -8.33 -7.15 -9.38
CA ASN A 149 -7.09 -6.53 -9.82
C ASN A 149 -5.84 -7.31 -9.36
N MET A 150 -6.04 -8.42 -8.63
CA MET A 150 -4.98 -9.25 -8.05
C MET A 150 -4.04 -8.42 -7.17
N ILE A 151 -4.58 -7.48 -6.39
CA ILE A 151 -3.80 -6.61 -5.50
C ILE A 151 -3.89 -7.17 -4.09
N GLU A 152 -2.75 -7.43 -3.47
CA GLU A 152 -2.69 -7.81 -2.06
C GLU A 152 -1.59 -7.00 -1.40
N ARG A 153 -2.00 -5.93 -0.73
CA ARG A 153 -1.12 -5.05 0.03
C ARG A 153 -1.24 -5.36 1.51
N ILE A 154 -0.12 -5.71 2.13
CA ILE A 154 -0.01 -5.93 3.57
C ILE A 154 1.01 -4.94 4.11
N ASN A 155 0.61 -4.10 5.06
CA ASN A 155 1.40 -3.00 5.62
C ASN A 155 2.03 -2.10 4.53
N GLY A 156 1.28 -1.84 3.45
CA GLY A 156 1.73 -1.03 2.32
C GLY A 156 2.58 -1.74 1.26
N ASN A 157 3.00 -2.99 1.49
CA ASN A 157 3.77 -3.77 0.50
C ASN A 157 2.87 -4.66 -0.36
N ASP A 158 2.93 -4.53 -1.70
CA ASP A 158 2.15 -5.37 -2.65
C ASP A 158 2.89 -6.70 -2.91
N ILE A 159 2.36 -7.79 -2.36
CA ILE A 159 2.97 -9.12 -2.46
C ILE A 159 2.77 -9.73 -3.85
N LEU A 160 1.71 -9.34 -4.55
CA LEU A 160 1.32 -9.90 -5.84
C LEU A 160 1.89 -9.12 -7.03
N ALA A 161 2.67 -8.05 -6.80
CA ALA A 161 3.23 -7.23 -7.87
C ALA A 161 4.16 -8.01 -8.81
N THR A 162 5.04 -8.85 -8.26
CA THR A 162 5.98 -9.68 -9.05
C THR A 162 5.23 -10.75 -9.84
N LEU A 163 4.24 -11.39 -9.21
CA LEU A 163 3.39 -12.38 -9.87
C LEU A 163 2.56 -11.75 -11.00
N ARG A 164 1.97 -10.57 -10.78
CA ARG A 164 1.20 -9.81 -11.77
C ARG A 164 2.04 -9.44 -12.99
N THR A 165 3.31 -9.08 -12.75
CA THR A 165 4.29 -8.82 -13.80
C THR A 165 4.60 -10.09 -14.59
N ALA A 166 4.80 -11.23 -13.91
CA ALA A 166 5.11 -12.52 -14.54
C ALA A 166 3.97 -13.06 -15.41
N ILE A 167 2.71 -12.81 -15.05
CA ILE A 167 1.53 -13.26 -15.80
C ILE A 167 1.03 -12.25 -16.85
N GLY A 168 1.73 -11.13 -17.04
CA GLY A 168 1.42 -10.16 -18.09
C GLY A 168 0.14 -9.34 -17.88
N LEU A 169 -0.36 -9.25 -16.64
CA LEU A 169 -1.54 -8.42 -16.32
C LEU A 169 -1.24 -6.91 -16.27
N ASN A 170 0.00 -6.49 -16.55
CA ASN A 170 0.33 -5.08 -16.75
C ASN A 170 -0.13 -4.63 -18.15
N THR A 171 -1.38 -4.20 -18.29
CA THR A 171 -1.80 -3.41 -19.46
C THR A 171 -1.18 -2.02 -19.36
N MET A 172 -0.06 -1.84 -20.06
CA MET A 172 0.55 -0.58 -20.51
C MET A 172 0.23 0.68 -19.69
N SER A 173 1.08 0.98 -18.71
CA SER A 173 1.86 2.21 -18.76
C SER A 173 3.19 1.98 -18.07
N THR A 174 4.23 2.48 -18.72
CA THR A 174 5.65 2.45 -18.34
C THR A 174 6.37 1.14 -18.61
N LYS A 175 7.18 1.21 -19.67
CA LYS A 175 8.28 0.30 -19.98
C LYS A 175 9.12 0.07 -18.72
N GLN A 176 9.30 -1.17 -18.33
CA GLN A 176 10.61 -1.55 -17.81
C GLN A 176 10.97 -2.95 -18.28
N SER A 177 12.14 -2.98 -18.89
CA SER A 177 12.78 -4.07 -19.60
C SER A 177 12.95 -5.28 -18.69
N ALA A 178 12.42 -6.42 -19.12
CA ALA A 178 12.81 -7.72 -18.58
C ALA A 178 14.16 -8.12 -19.20
N ALA A 179 15.18 -8.34 -18.37
CA ALA A 179 16.35 -9.12 -18.71
C ALA A 179 16.77 -10.01 -17.53
N THR A 180 17.15 -11.23 -17.89
CA THR A 180 17.19 -12.49 -17.14
C THR A 180 18.40 -12.68 -16.22
N ALA A 181 18.16 -13.37 -15.09
CA ALA A 181 19.02 -14.26 -14.28
C ALA A 181 20.39 -13.79 -13.72
N THR A 182 20.62 -14.00 -12.42
CA THR A 182 21.36 -15.17 -11.85
C THR A 182 21.70 -14.92 -10.36
N ASP A 183 21.56 -15.98 -9.56
CA ASP A 183 21.99 -16.26 -8.18
C ASP A 183 22.93 -15.30 -7.39
N LEU A 184 22.64 -15.28 -6.07
CA LEU A 184 23.42 -14.89 -4.87
C LEU A 184 23.08 -13.53 -4.20
N PRO A 185 23.20 -13.45 -2.86
CA PRO A 185 22.24 -12.75 -2.00
C PRO A 185 22.68 -11.33 -1.68
N GLU A 186 21.81 -10.34 -1.85
CA GLU A 186 22.11 -8.97 -1.42
C GLU A 186 20.91 -8.28 -0.78
N SER A 187 21.03 -8.13 0.54
CA SER A 187 20.87 -6.90 1.32
C SER A 187 19.79 -5.91 0.87
N GLN A 188 18.79 -5.77 1.75
CA GLN A 188 17.74 -4.73 1.77
C GLN A 188 18.19 -3.39 1.15
N VAL A 189 17.73 -3.08 -0.06
CA VAL A 189 17.82 -1.73 -0.63
C VAL A 189 16.59 -0.96 -0.18
N GLN A 190 16.77 -0.24 0.92
CA GLN A 190 15.87 0.81 1.37
C GLN A 190 15.87 1.91 0.30
N ASP A 191 14.71 2.27 -0.27
CA ASP A 191 14.61 3.41 -1.21
C ASP A 191 14.89 4.70 -0.43
N ASP A 192 16.17 5.06 -0.34
CA ASP A 192 16.60 6.33 0.21
C ASP A 192 16.04 7.47 -0.66
N PRO A 193 15.34 8.48 -0.09
CA PRO A 193 14.75 9.59 -0.85
C PRO A 193 15.77 10.49 -1.57
N ASN A 194 17.06 10.17 -1.41
CA ASN A 194 18.17 10.87 -2.04
C ASN A 194 18.83 10.06 -3.16
N THR A 195 18.27 8.90 -3.53
CA THR A 195 18.76 8.06 -4.63
C THR A 195 17.92 8.27 -5.88
N LEU A 196 18.56 8.74 -6.94
CA LEU A 196 17.97 8.84 -8.28
C LEU A 196 18.36 7.62 -9.11
N THR A 197 17.39 6.97 -9.72
CA THR A 197 17.64 6.03 -10.83
C THR A 197 17.66 6.85 -12.11
N LEU A 198 18.76 6.79 -12.86
CA LEU A 198 18.93 7.55 -14.09
C LEU A 198 18.04 6.97 -15.18
N ASP A 199 17.30 7.83 -15.89
CA ASP A 199 16.49 7.43 -17.05
C ASP A 199 17.40 6.98 -18.20
N THR A 200 18.56 7.63 -18.36
CA THR A 200 19.61 7.21 -19.30
C THR A 200 20.87 6.78 -18.53
N PRO A 201 21.20 5.47 -18.50
CA PRO A 201 22.34 4.99 -17.74
C PRO A 201 23.66 5.52 -18.31
N LEU A 202 24.53 5.99 -17.42
CA LEU A 202 25.84 6.51 -17.80
C LEU A 202 26.83 5.36 -17.96
N VAL A 203 27.43 5.23 -19.15
CA VAL A 203 28.43 4.18 -19.45
C VAL A 203 29.84 4.75 -19.30
N ARG A 204 30.53 4.39 -18.22
CA ARG A 204 31.94 4.72 -17.98
C ARG A 204 32.82 3.53 -18.32
N GLY A 205 33.15 3.39 -19.61
CA GLY A 205 33.96 2.26 -20.09
C GLY A 205 33.26 0.92 -19.87
N ASN A 206 33.64 0.19 -18.83
CA ASN A 206 33.07 -1.12 -18.47
C ASN A 206 32.12 -1.07 -17.26
N GLN A 207 31.82 0.12 -16.73
CA GLN A 207 30.87 0.32 -15.63
C GLN A 207 29.64 1.08 -16.13
N THR A 208 28.46 0.50 -15.91
CA THR A 208 27.16 1.15 -16.14
C THR A 208 26.67 1.72 -14.81
N ILE A 209 26.47 3.03 -14.75
CA ILE A 209 25.90 3.72 -13.58
C ILE A 209 24.42 3.94 -13.85
N GLU A 210 23.58 3.17 -13.17
CA GLU A 210 22.11 3.25 -13.30
C GLU A 210 21.47 4.01 -12.14
N ARG A 211 22.15 4.08 -10.99
CA ARG A 211 21.66 4.73 -9.77
C ARG A 211 22.73 5.66 -9.21
N VAL A 212 22.31 6.86 -8.82
CA VAL A 212 23.14 7.89 -8.20
C VAL A 212 22.48 8.33 -6.91
N THR A 213 23.16 8.12 -5.78
CA THR A 213 22.72 8.61 -4.47
C THR A 213 23.44 9.90 -4.13
N LEU A 214 22.70 10.95 -3.78
CA LEU A 214 23.26 12.22 -3.34
C LEU A 214 23.25 12.33 -1.81
N HIS A 215 24.37 12.71 -1.20
CA HIS A 215 24.40 13.06 0.22
C HIS A 215 24.23 14.57 0.44
N LYS A 216 23.75 14.93 1.63
CA LYS A 216 23.57 16.34 2.00
C LYS A 216 24.92 17.07 2.05
N PRO A 217 25.14 18.13 1.25
CA PRO A 217 26.43 18.82 1.20
C PRO A 217 26.76 19.51 2.52
N LYS A 218 28.04 19.48 2.91
CA LYS A 218 28.61 20.38 3.93
C LYS A 218 29.05 21.69 3.27
N SER A 219 29.11 22.78 4.03
CA SER A 219 29.45 24.11 3.49
C SER A 219 30.82 24.17 2.78
N GLY A 220 31.77 23.31 3.15
CA GLY A 220 33.07 23.20 2.49
C GLY A 220 33.03 22.56 1.08
N GLU A 221 32.04 21.70 0.81
CA GLU A 221 31.87 21.02 -0.48
C GLU A 221 31.29 21.95 -1.55
N LEU A 222 30.67 23.07 -1.15
CA LEU A 222 30.17 24.12 -2.04
C LEU A 222 31.24 25.19 -2.37
N ARG A 223 32.51 24.95 -2.03
CA ARG A 223 33.58 25.92 -2.31
C ARG A 223 33.80 26.08 -3.81
N GLY A 224 33.86 27.34 -4.27
CA GLY A 224 34.17 27.70 -5.66
C GLY A 224 32.95 27.78 -6.58
N VAL A 225 31.74 27.75 -6.01
CA VAL A 225 30.46 27.98 -6.70
C VAL A 225 29.61 28.95 -5.90
N SER A 226 28.76 29.74 -6.57
CA SER A 226 27.85 30.65 -5.87
C SER A 226 26.56 29.93 -5.48
N LEU A 227 25.99 30.30 -4.33
CA LEU A 227 24.72 29.73 -3.87
C LEU A 227 23.55 30.12 -4.80
N SER A 228 23.60 31.30 -5.43
CA SER A 228 22.60 31.72 -6.40
C SER A 228 22.59 30.82 -7.63
N ASP A 229 23.77 30.45 -8.15
CA ASP A 229 23.86 29.58 -9.33
C ASP A 229 23.36 28.18 -9.02
N LEU A 230 23.65 27.69 -7.82
CA LEU A 230 23.16 26.41 -7.33
C LEU A 230 21.64 26.37 -7.15
N VAL A 231 21.02 27.44 -6.65
CA VAL A 231 19.56 27.55 -6.51
C VAL A 231 18.89 27.63 -7.89
N ASN A 232 19.53 28.28 -8.86
CA ASN A 232 19.05 28.39 -10.23
C ASN A 232 19.34 27.14 -11.08
N LEU A 233 19.88 26.07 -10.50
CA LEU A 233 20.25 24.83 -11.18
C LEU A 233 21.22 25.05 -12.35
N ASP A 234 22.19 25.95 -12.19
CA ASP A 234 23.22 26.19 -13.21
C ASP A 234 24.09 24.95 -13.43
N VAL A 235 24.27 24.59 -14.71
CA VAL A 235 24.98 23.36 -15.12
C VAL A 235 26.45 23.39 -14.71
N VAL A 236 27.11 24.55 -14.76
CA VAL A 236 28.53 24.70 -14.40
C VAL A 236 28.71 24.65 -12.88
N ALA A 237 27.76 25.16 -12.12
CA ALA A 237 27.75 25.03 -10.66
C ALA A 237 27.48 23.57 -10.24
N LEU A 238 26.51 22.91 -10.85
CA LEU A 238 26.15 21.51 -10.57
C LEU A 238 27.29 20.55 -10.95
N SER A 239 27.98 20.76 -12.08
CA SER A 239 29.10 19.91 -12.49
C SER A 239 30.27 19.91 -11.51
N LYS A 240 30.45 20.98 -10.74
CA LYS A 240 31.49 21.07 -9.70
C LYS A 240 31.06 20.44 -8.36
N VAL A 241 29.76 20.46 -8.06
CA VAL A 241 29.24 20.02 -6.77
C VAL A 241 28.81 18.56 -6.79
N LEU A 242 28.09 18.11 -7.83
CA LEU A 242 27.58 16.74 -7.95
C LEU A 242 28.68 15.68 -7.73
N PRO A 243 29.88 15.78 -8.34
CA PRO A 243 31.00 14.88 -8.05
C PRO A 243 31.37 14.72 -6.58
N ARG A 244 31.20 15.78 -5.77
CA ARG A 244 31.58 15.80 -4.36
C ARG A 244 30.54 15.15 -3.46
N ILE A 245 29.30 15.04 -3.95
CA ILE A 245 28.16 14.59 -3.16
C ILE A 245 27.46 13.33 -3.70
N SER A 246 27.90 12.82 -4.84
CA SER A 246 27.33 11.64 -5.49
C SER A 246 28.07 10.35 -5.10
N THR A 247 27.31 9.29 -4.86
CA THR A 247 27.79 7.91 -4.81
C THR A 247 27.03 7.08 -5.86
N PRO A 248 27.71 6.45 -6.83
CA PRO A 248 29.14 6.50 -7.11
C PRO A 248 29.60 7.90 -7.56
N THR A 249 30.88 8.22 -7.36
CA THR A 249 31.45 9.54 -7.70
C THR A 249 31.28 9.85 -9.19
N LEU A 250 30.43 10.82 -9.51
CA LEU A 250 30.30 11.40 -10.84
C LEU A 250 31.55 12.24 -11.16
N THR A 251 32.00 12.24 -12.40
CA THR A 251 33.04 13.16 -12.87
C THR A 251 32.41 14.36 -13.57
N GLU A 252 33.14 15.47 -13.73
CA GLU A 252 32.66 16.64 -14.47
C GLU A 252 32.24 16.28 -15.91
N ALA A 253 32.95 15.32 -16.53
CA ALA A 253 32.62 14.82 -17.86
C ALA A 253 31.32 14.00 -17.89
N ASP A 254 31.00 13.27 -16.81
CA ASP A 254 29.73 12.53 -16.74
C ASP A 254 28.56 13.50 -16.60
N VAL A 255 28.70 14.55 -15.78
CA VAL A 255 27.66 15.57 -15.61
C VAL A 255 27.44 16.36 -16.91
N ALA A 256 28.49 16.55 -17.71
CA ALA A 256 28.37 17.22 -19.02
C ALA A 256 27.68 16.35 -20.09
N ASN A 257 27.70 15.02 -19.95
CA ASN A 257 27.14 14.07 -20.92
C ASN A 257 25.84 13.40 -20.44
N ILE A 258 25.36 13.74 -19.24
CA ILE A 258 24.10 13.22 -18.72
C ILE A 258 22.90 13.82 -19.48
N ASP A 259 21.79 13.09 -19.51
CA ASP A 259 20.57 13.61 -20.10
C ASP A 259 20.07 14.85 -19.33
N PRO A 260 19.59 15.91 -20.02
CA PRO A 260 19.08 17.10 -19.34
C PRO A 260 17.96 16.82 -18.32
N ALA A 261 17.12 15.80 -18.54
CA ALA A 261 16.09 15.45 -17.58
C ALA A 261 16.69 14.88 -16.29
N ASP A 262 17.67 13.98 -16.40
CA ASP A 262 18.40 13.43 -15.26
C ASP A 262 19.18 14.50 -14.50
N LEU A 263 19.77 15.47 -15.20
CA LEU A 263 20.46 16.60 -14.57
C LEU A 263 19.50 17.48 -13.74
N VAL A 264 18.30 17.74 -14.28
CA VAL A 264 17.27 18.51 -13.57
C VAL A 264 16.77 17.75 -12.35
N GLN A 265 16.61 16.43 -12.44
CA GLN A 265 16.21 15.58 -11.31
C GLN A 265 17.26 15.58 -10.19
N LEU A 266 18.55 15.39 -10.52
CA LEU A 266 19.66 15.51 -9.56
C LEU A 266 19.73 16.91 -8.94
N GLY A 267 19.54 17.94 -9.77
CA GLY A 267 19.45 19.32 -9.32
C GLY A 267 18.29 19.57 -8.35
N GLY A 268 17.14 18.95 -8.60
CA GLY A 268 15.96 19.02 -7.72
C GLY A 268 16.19 18.40 -6.35
N ILE A 269 16.80 17.21 -6.30
CA ILE A 269 17.21 16.55 -5.04
C ILE A 269 18.19 17.46 -4.27
N PHE A 270 19.17 18.02 -4.98
CA PHE A 270 20.15 18.93 -4.40
C PHE A 270 19.53 20.23 -3.86
N ALA A 271 18.66 20.89 -4.64
CA ALA A 271 17.91 22.07 -4.18
C ALA A 271 17.06 21.73 -2.95
N GLY A 272 16.52 20.51 -2.91
CA GLY A 272 15.94 19.89 -1.73
C GLY A 272 16.84 20.02 -0.50
N PHE A 273 18.13 19.75 -0.57
CA PHE A 273 19.02 19.87 0.60
C PHE A 273 19.20 21.31 1.11
N LEU A 274 19.07 22.30 0.23
CA LEU A 274 19.24 23.72 0.56
C LEU A 274 17.96 24.36 1.13
N MET A 275 16.79 23.73 0.97
CA MET A 275 15.52 24.27 1.45
C MET A 275 15.31 24.09 2.98
N PRO A 276 14.85 25.14 3.69
CA PRO A 276 14.47 25.03 5.10
C PRO A 276 13.33 24.02 5.32
N LYS A 277 13.33 23.33 6.47
CA LYS A 277 12.29 22.34 6.82
C LYS A 277 10.86 22.90 6.72
N ALA A 278 10.67 24.17 7.07
CA ALA A 278 9.38 24.86 6.99
C ALA A 278 8.86 25.03 5.54
N VAL A 279 9.76 25.16 4.56
CA VAL A 279 9.41 25.32 3.13
C VAL A 279 9.09 23.96 2.52
N LYS A 280 9.86 22.91 2.86
CA LYS A 280 9.58 21.53 2.43
C LYS A 280 8.20 21.06 2.88
N SER A 281 7.81 21.37 4.11
CA SER A 281 6.51 20.98 4.64
C SER A 281 5.36 21.62 3.86
N LYS A 282 5.44 22.90 3.49
CA LYS A 282 4.37 23.59 2.74
C LYS A 282 4.18 23.10 1.31
N LEU A 283 5.23 22.58 0.66
CA LEU A 283 5.13 22.06 -0.71
C LEU A 283 4.45 20.69 -0.75
N GLY A 284 4.51 19.90 0.33
CA GLY A 284 3.82 18.61 0.45
C GLY A 284 2.30 18.69 0.71
N TYR A 285 1.76 19.87 1.02
CA TYR A 285 0.34 20.08 1.35
C TYR A 285 -0.53 20.51 0.16
N GLN A 286 -0.02 20.54 -1.08
CA GLN A 286 -0.77 21.02 -2.26
C GLN A 286 -1.20 19.93 -3.25
N THR A 287 -1.19 18.67 -2.82
CA THR A 287 -1.82 17.56 -3.55
C THR A 287 -2.54 16.67 -2.57
N GLU A 288 -3.72 17.11 -2.13
CA GLU A 288 -4.84 16.28 -1.69
C GLU A 288 -6.13 16.82 -2.32
#